data_AF-A0A536TWH7-F1
#
_entry.id   AF-A0A536TWH7-F1
#
_cell.length_a   1.000
_cell.length_b   1.000
_cell.length_c   1.000
_cell.angle_alpha   90.00
_cell.angle_beta   90.00
_cell.angle_gamma   90.00
#
_symmetry.space_group_name_H-M   'P 1'
#
loop_
_entity.id
_entity.type
_entity.pdbx_description
1 polymer ?
#
loop_
_entity_poly.entity_id
_entity_poly.type
_entity_poly.pdbx_seq_one_letter_code
_entity_poly.pdbx_strand_id
1 'polypeptide(L)'
;MLALAAGQALAQPYVVVGQCRYGVPNGGYELRMPDGRLRVVGAFAQGRMTGTFIFWSAAGARVAVMPFDNDAKSGTVALWYTPPDGRLEAGRSLEAPYVDDRPHGIVRSWHLDGTPRAEYRYEHGVLSDARAWSDSGTALAGTEAEQLAARDAANNETLYASLLAVIRENLPPCEPDRNNAGPPRS
;
A
#
# COMPACT_ATOMS: atom_id res chain seq x y z
N MET A 1 -25.05 -22.02 25.64
CA MET A 1 -24.77 -21.68 24.23
C MET A 1 -25.18 -20.23 24.00
N LEU A 2 -24.24 -19.29 24.02
CA LEU A 2 -24.50 -17.92 23.55
C LEU A 2 -23.99 -17.83 22.11
N ALA A 3 -24.90 -17.61 21.17
CA ALA A 3 -24.54 -17.30 19.80
C ALA A 3 -24.00 -15.86 19.75
N LEU A 4 -22.70 -15.72 19.48
CA LEU A 4 -22.11 -14.44 19.07
C LEU A 4 -22.59 -14.17 17.64
N ALA A 5 -23.56 -13.27 17.51
CA ALA A 5 -23.90 -12.70 16.21
C ALA A 5 -22.69 -11.90 15.72
N ALA A 6 -22.01 -12.44 14.71
CA ALA A 6 -21.03 -11.70 13.93
C ALA A 6 -21.76 -10.56 13.22
N GLY A 7 -21.65 -9.35 13.75
CA GLY A 7 -22.10 -8.15 13.07
C GLY A 7 -21.35 -8.01 11.75
N GLN A 8 -22.04 -8.19 10.64
CA GLN A 8 -21.52 -7.83 9.33
C GLN A 8 -21.29 -6.32 9.35
N ALA A 9 -20.02 -5.91 9.34
CA ALA A 9 -19.67 -4.53 9.09
C ALA A 9 -20.14 -4.19 7.67
N LEU A 10 -21.28 -3.51 7.55
CA LEU A 10 -21.75 -2.96 6.29
C LEU A 10 -20.63 -2.07 5.76
N ALA A 11 -20.02 -2.45 4.64
CA ALA A 11 -19.05 -1.63 3.95
C ALA A 11 -19.71 -0.28 3.62
N GLN A 12 -19.39 0.75 4.40
CA GLN A 12 -19.88 2.08 4.13
C GLN A 12 -19.31 2.52 2.77
N PRO A 13 -20.13 3.02 1.84
CA PRO A 13 -19.64 3.39 0.52
C PRO A 13 -18.61 4.50 0.68
N TYR A 14 -17.41 4.29 0.15
CA TYR A 14 -16.39 5.33 0.13
C TYR A 14 -16.84 6.48 -0.77
N VAL A 15 -16.37 7.69 -0.47
CA VAL A 15 -16.49 8.85 -1.34
C VAL A 15 -15.19 8.98 -2.13
N VAL A 16 -15.29 8.89 -3.46
CA VAL A 16 -14.15 9.02 -4.38
C VAL A 16 -14.14 10.42 -4.98
N VAL A 17 -13.01 11.11 -4.89
CA VAL A 17 -12.76 12.37 -5.58
C VAL A 17 -11.54 12.18 -6.47
N GLY A 18 -11.69 12.36 -7.77
CA GLY A 18 -10.58 12.20 -8.71
C GLY A 18 -10.72 13.12 -9.91
N GLN A 19 -9.58 13.52 -10.46
CA GLN A 19 -9.53 14.29 -11.71
C GLN A 19 -9.56 13.34 -12.91
N CYS A 20 -10.31 13.69 -13.94
CA CYS A 20 -10.45 12.90 -15.16
C CYS A 20 -9.99 13.72 -16.38
N ARG A 21 -9.40 13.04 -17.37
CA ARG A 21 -9.08 13.61 -18.68
C ARG A 21 -9.30 12.55 -19.75
N TYR A 22 -10.04 12.85 -20.80
CA TYR A 22 -10.36 11.92 -21.90
C TYR A 22 -10.93 10.56 -21.41
N GLY A 23 -11.82 10.59 -20.42
CA GLY A 23 -12.46 9.39 -19.89
C GLY A 23 -11.59 8.50 -19.00
N VAL A 24 -10.39 8.94 -18.61
CA VAL A 24 -9.52 8.20 -17.67
C VAL A 24 -9.08 9.05 -16.48
N PRO A 25 -8.74 8.44 -15.33
CA PRO A 25 -8.15 9.15 -14.19
C PRO A 25 -6.86 9.88 -14.60
N ASN A 26 -6.78 11.18 -14.34
CA ASN A 26 -5.62 11.99 -14.70
C ASN A 26 -5.53 13.24 -13.81
N GLY A 27 -4.74 13.13 -12.74
CA GLY A 27 -4.52 14.16 -11.74
C GLY A 27 -4.67 13.61 -10.32
N GLY A 28 -5.00 14.48 -9.37
CA GLY A 28 -5.16 14.10 -7.96
C GLY A 28 -6.30 13.11 -7.73
N TYR A 29 -6.11 12.20 -6.76
CA TYR A 29 -7.07 11.20 -6.32
C TYR A 29 -7.17 11.17 -4.79
N GLU A 30 -8.39 11.08 -4.29
CA GLU A 30 -8.70 10.91 -2.88
C GLU A 30 -9.82 9.89 -2.70
N LEU A 31 -9.65 9.00 -1.73
CA LEU A 31 -10.68 8.10 -1.23
C LEU A 31 -10.96 8.45 0.23
N ARG A 32 -12.23 8.69 0.56
CA ARG A 32 -12.67 9.14 1.88
C ARG A 32 -13.76 8.24 2.43
N MET A 33 -13.84 8.15 3.76
CA MET A 33 -15.04 7.70 4.47
C MET A 33 -16.17 8.71 4.26
N PRO A 34 -17.45 8.34 4.46
CA PRO A 34 -18.57 9.28 4.38
C PRO A 34 -18.45 10.49 5.32
N ASP A 35 -17.74 10.33 6.45
CA ASP A 35 -17.46 11.40 7.42
C ASP A 35 -16.28 12.31 7.01
N GLY A 36 -15.72 12.12 5.81
CA GLY A 36 -14.64 12.93 5.24
C GLY A 36 -13.23 12.47 5.60
N ARG A 37 -13.06 11.51 6.52
CA ARG A 37 -11.72 10.99 6.87
C ARG A 37 -11.06 10.32 5.67
N LEU A 38 -9.78 10.62 5.47
CA LEU A 38 -8.98 10.05 4.39
C LEU A 38 -8.76 8.54 4.58
N ARG A 39 -8.85 7.80 3.49
CA ARG A 39 -8.46 6.40 3.38
C ARG A 39 -7.28 6.22 2.43
N VAL A 40 -7.30 6.94 1.32
CA VAL A 40 -6.21 6.95 0.34
C VAL A 40 -6.09 8.33 -0.28
N VAL A 41 -4.87 8.78 -0.55
CA VAL A 41 -4.59 9.86 -1.51
C VAL A 41 -3.49 9.42 -2.45
N GLY A 42 -3.49 9.95 -3.66
CA GLY A 42 -2.46 9.70 -4.66
C GLY A 42 -2.71 10.48 -5.93
N ALA A 43 -2.11 10.05 -7.04
CA ALA A 43 -2.33 10.66 -8.33
C ALA A 43 -2.32 9.63 -9.45
N PHE A 44 -3.02 9.96 -10.53
CA PHE A 44 -3.00 9.21 -11.78
C PHE A 44 -2.48 10.07 -12.93
N ALA A 45 -1.78 9.46 -13.88
CA ALA A 45 -1.47 10.04 -15.18
C ALA A 45 -1.95 9.07 -16.27
N GLN A 46 -2.85 9.53 -17.14
CA GLN A 46 -3.40 8.73 -18.24
C GLN A 46 -3.94 7.35 -17.78
N GLY A 47 -4.62 7.33 -16.64
CA GLY A 47 -5.20 6.12 -16.05
C GLY A 47 -4.24 5.27 -15.23
N ARG A 48 -2.96 5.62 -15.13
CA ARG A 48 -1.93 4.88 -14.39
C ARG A 48 -1.55 5.55 -13.09
N MET A 49 -1.28 4.79 -12.04
CA MET A 49 -0.78 5.33 -10.77
C MET A 49 0.58 5.99 -10.98
N THR A 50 0.74 7.17 -10.39
CA THR A 50 1.99 7.94 -10.45
C THR A 50 2.20 8.71 -9.15
N GLY A 51 3.47 8.93 -8.79
CA GLY A 51 3.81 9.62 -7.55
C GLY A 51 3.49 8.76 -6.32
N THR A 52 3.24 9.41 -5.19
CA THR A 52 3.10 8.71 -3.90
C THR A 52 1.64 8.49 -3.52
N PHE A 53 1.28 7.23 -3.28
CA PHE A 53 0.03 6.87 -2.62
C PHE A 53 0.24 6.72 -1.12
N ILE A 54 -0.65 7.32 -0.32
CA ILE A 54 -0.64 7.22 1.14
C ILE A 54 -1.96 6.59 1.58
N PHE A 55 -1.87 5.62 2.49
CA PHE A 55 -2.99 4.85 2.99
C PHE A 55 -3.19 5.09 4.47
N TRP A 56 -4.45 5.23 4.87
CA TRP A 56 -4.87 5.34 6.27
C TRP A 56 -5.89 4.27 6.63
N SER A 57 -5.87 3.86 7.89
CA SER A 57 -6.90 3.04 8.50
C SER A 57 -8.25 3.77 8.49
N ALA A 58 -9.34 3.05 8.73
CA ALA A 58 -10.65 3.67 8.89
C ALA A 58 -10.71 4.63 10.09
N ALA A 59 -9.80 4.52 11.07
CA ALA A 59 -9.75 5.39 12.23
C ALA A 59 -8.73 6.54 12.11
N GLY A 60 -7.92 6.57 11.05
CA GLY A 60 -7.05 7.69 10.70
C GLY A 60 -5.55 7.48 10.95
N ALA A 61 -5.12 6.33 11.49
CA ALA A 61 -3.69 6.02 11.53
C ALA A 61 -3.15 5.72 10.13
N ARG A 62 -1.92 6.16 9.85
CA ARG A 62 -1.23 5.85 8.60
C ARG A 62 -0.84 4.38 8.57
N VAL A 63 -1.06 3.73 7.44
CA VAL A 63 -0.78 2.30 7.24
C VAL A 63 0.40 2.12 6.28
N ALA A 64 0.41 2.86 5.17
CA ALA A 64 1.41 2.70 4.12
C ALA A 64 1.68 3.99 3.35
N VAL A 65 2.88 4.09 2.80
CA VAL A 65 3.31 5.07 1.82
C VAL A 65 3.98 4.29 0.70
N MET A 66 3.47 4.42 -0.52
CA MET A 66 3.87 3.61 -1.66
C MET A 66 4.08 4.51 -2.89
N PRO A 67 5.33 4.69 -3.36
CA PRO A 67 5.61 5.45 -4.56
C PRO A 67 5.46 4.60 -5.82
N PHE A 68 4.88 5.19 -6.87
CA PHE A 68 4.59 4.56 -8.15
C PHE A 68 5.12 5.40 -9.31
N ASP A 69 5.60 4.71 -10.34
CA ASP A 69 5.84 5.24 -11.68
C ASP A 69 5.17 4.29 -12.68
N ASN A 70 4.19 4.81 -13.43
CA ASN A 70 3.42 4.06 -14.43
C ASN A 70 2.89 2.70 -13.93
N ASP A 71 2.17 2.72 -12.79
CA ASP A 71 1.63 1.54 -12.07
C ASP A 71 2.65 0.66 -11.35
N ALA A 72 3.95 0.81 -11.61
CA ALA A 72 4.99 0.04 -10.95
C ALA A 72 5.49 0.73 -9.67
N LYS A 73 5.65 -0.02 -8.57
CA LYS A 73 6.30 0.50 -7.37
C LYS A 73 7.72 0.95 -7.73
N SER A 74 8.03 2.21 -7.47
CA SER A 74 9.33 2.83 -7.81
C SER A 74 9.70 3.86 -6.74
N GLY A 75 10.71 3.54 -5.93
CA GLY A 75 11.09 4.28 -4.73
C GLY A 75 10.89 3.47 -3.44
N THR A 76 10.94 4.13 -2.28
CA THR A 76 10.86 3.45 -0.98
C THR A 76 9.41 3.33 -0.49
N VAL A 77 8.92 2.09 -0.42
CA VAL A 77 7.69 1.75 0.29
C VAL A 77 7.96 1.80 1.79
N ALA A 78 7.06 2.39 2.56
CA ALA A 78 7.10 2.38 4.01
C ALA A 78 5.78 1.89 4.60
N LEU A 79 5.85 1.11 5.68
CA LEU A 79 4.71 0.63 6.45
C LEU A 79 4.80 1.05 7.91
N TRP A 80 3.66 1.11 8.58
CA TRP A 80 3.56 1.45 9.98
C TRP A 80 2.80 0.40 10.78
N TYR A 81 3.25 0.19 12.01
CA TYR A 81 2.46 -0.51 13.01
C TYR A 81 1.19 0.27 13.31
N THR A 82 0.07 -0.38 13.06
CA THR A 82 -1.27 0.14 13.34
C THR A 82 -1.97 -0.86 14.26
N PRO A 83 -2.33 -0.46 15.50
CA PRO A 83 -3.06 -1.33 16.42
C PRO A 83 -4.46 -1.64 15.87
N PRO A 84 -5.15 -2.66 16.40
CA PRO A 84 -6.45 -3.10 15.88
C PRO A 84 -7.53 -2.02 15.85
N ASP A 85 -7.48 -1.03 16.75
CA ASP A 85 -8.42 0.10 16.75
C ASP A 85 -8.15 1.12 15.62
N GLY A 86 -6.98 1.03 14.98
CA GLY A 86 -6.56 1.84 13.86
C GLY A 86 -6.28 3.30 14.19
N ARG A 87 -6.24 3.71 15.46
CA ARG A 87 -6.25 5.14 15.83
C ARG A 87 -4.87 5.76 15.95
N LEU A 88 -3.84 4.95 16.20
CA LEU A 88 -2.49 5.41 16.45
C LEU A 88 -1.49 4.85 15.43
N GLU A 89 -0.61 5.71 14.93
CA GLU A 89 0.61 5.31 14.24
C GLU A 89 1.67 4.97 15.29
N ALA A 90 1.89 3.68 15.57
CA ALA A 90 2.71 3.24 16.70
C ALA A 90 4.22 3.25 16.40
N GLY A 91 4.62 3.27 15.12
CA GLY A 91 6.00 3.28 14.67
C GLY A 91 6.13 2.71 13.26
N ARG A 92 7.26 2.96 12.60
CA ARG A 92 7.53 2.38 11.27
C ARG A 92 7.84 0.89 11.43
N SER A 93 7.19 0.04 10.63
CA SER A 93 7.41 -1.41 10.64
C SER A 93 8.31 -1.87 9.49
N LEU A 94 8.33 -1.14 8.37
CA LEU A 94 9.07 -1.51 7.17
C LEU A 94 9.53 -0.28 6.39
N GLU A 95 10.72 -0.38 5.79
CA GLU A 95 11.19 0.39 4.63
C GLU A 95 11.72 -0.59 3.59
N ALA A 96 11.20 -0.50 2.37
CA ALA A 96 11.57 -1.39 1.29
C ALA A 96 11.78 -0.57 0.01
N PRO A 97 13.01 -0.46 -0.51
CA PRO A 97 13.27 0.18 -1.80
C PRO A 97 12.85 -0.72 -2.96
N TYR A 98 12.15 -0.14 -3.93
CA TYR A 98 11.66 -0.80 -5.14
C TYR A 98 12.17 -0.10 -6.39
N VAL A 99 12.45 -0.91 -7.42
CA VAL A 99 12.67 -0.48 -8.81
C VAL A 99 11.82 -1.40 -9.68
N ASP A 100 10.93 -0.82 -10.50
CA ASP A 100 10.04 -1.53 -11.42
C ASP A 100 9.33 -2.73 -10.77
N ASP A 101 8.62 -2.47 -9.67
CA ASP A 101 7.88 -3.46 -8.86
C ASP A 101 8.72 -4.52 -8.14
N ARG A 102 10.05 -4.47 -8.24
CA ARG A 102 10.94 -5.43 -7.58
C ARG A 102 11.70 -4.78 -6.42
N PRO A 103 11.81 -5.44 -5.26
CA PRO A 103 12.70 -4.99 -4.20
C PRO A 103 14.14 -4.87 -4.73
N HIS A 104 14.79 -3.74 -4.50
CA HIS A 104 16.17 -3.48 -4.94
C HIS A 104 16.88 -2.57 -3.93
N GLY A 105 17.92 -3.09 -3.29
CA GLY A 105 18.64 -2.44 -2.19
C GLY A 105 18.35 -3.07 -0.83
N ILE A 106 18.45 -2.26 0.22
CA ILE A 106 18.32 -2.73 1.61
C ILE A 106 16.90 -2.52 2.13
N VAL A 107 16.20 -3.62 2.37
CA VAL A 107 14.92 -3.65 3.08
C VAL A 107 15.20 -3.69 4.58
N ARG A 108 14.51 -2.84 5.36
CA ARG A 108 14.63 -2.79 6.83
C ARG A 108 13.27 -2.96 7.47
N SER A 109 13.22 -3.75 8.54
CA SER A 109 12.05 -3.84 9.41
C SER A 109 12.44 -3.67 10.87
N TRP A 110 11.49 -3.19 11.66
CA TRP A 110 11.66 -2.94 13.09
C TRP A 110 10.63 -3.70 13.88
N HIS A 111 10.92 -3.97 15.14
CA HIS A 111 9.95 -4.40 16.13
C HIS A 111 9.08 -3.23 16.56
N LEU A 112 7.99 -3.52 17.30
CA LEU A 112 7.05 -2.48 17.74
C LEU A 112 7.71 -1.42 18.65
N ASP A 113 8.75 -1.79 19.39
CA ASP A 113 9.53 -0.89 20.23
C ASP A 113 10.56 -0.04 19.46
N GLY A 114 10.65 -0.23 18.14
CA GLY A 114 11.56 0.48 17.24
C GLY A 114 12.96 -0.14 17.14
N THR A 115 13.23 -1.27 17.81
CA THR A 115 14.50 -1.97 17.65
C THR A 115 14.57 -2.70 16.29
N PRO A 116 15.77 -2.92 15.71
CA PRO A 116 15.89 -3.62 14.43
C PRO A 116 15.35 -5.06 14.51
N ARG A 117 14.45 -5.41 13.59
CA ARG A 117 13.92 -6.76 13.44
C ARG A 117 14.63 -7.52 12.33
N ALA A 118 14.82 -6.89 11.16
CA ALA A 118 15.53 -7.50 10.06
C ALA A 118 16.10 -6.50 9.06
N GLU A 119 17.17 -6.91 8.38
CA GLU A 119 17.76 -6.24 7.23
C GLU A 119 17.99 -7.27 6.11
N TYR A 120 17.40 -7.03 4.94
CA TYR A 120 17.51 -7.91 3.77
C TYR A 120 18.10 -7.14 2.60
N ARG A 121 19.04 -7.74 1.87
CA ARG A 121 19.57 -7.17 0.62
C ARG A 121 18.95 -7.87 -0.57
N TYR A 122 18.26 -7.09 -1.39
CA TYR A 122 17.69 -7.54 -2.65
C TYR A 122 18.40 -6.92 -3.84
N GLU A 123 18.62 -7.70 -4.88
CA GLU A 123 19.09 -7.24 -6.18
C GLU A 123 18.06 -7.64 -7.23
N HIS A 124 17.27 -6.68 -7.70
CA HIS A 124 16.23 -6.89 -8.71
C HIS A 124 15.22 -8.00 -8.33
N GLY A 125 14.82 -8.01 -7.06
CA GLY A 125 13.88 -8.98 -6.49
C GLY A 125 14.52 -10.27 -5.99
N VAL A 126 15.83 -10.46 -6.18
CA VAL A 126 16.54 -11.65 -5.70
C VAL A 126 17.21 -11.35 -4.36
N LEU A 127 16.88 -12.15 -3.33
CA LEU A 127 17.53 -12.05 -2.02
C LEU A 127 19.00 -12.47 -2.14
N SER A 128 19.90 -11.65 -1.63
CA SER A 128 21.35 -11.90 -1.64
C SER A 128 21.97 -12.02 -0.24
N ASP A 129 21.37 -11.35 0.75
CA ASP A 129 21.80 -11.41 2.16
C ASP A 129 20.60 -11.20 3.08
N ALA A 130 20.59 -11.87 4.23
CA ALA A 130 19.54 -11.74 5.23
C ALA A 130 20.12 -11.74 6.65
N ARG A 131 19.77 -10.70 7.41
CA ARG A 131 20.07 -10.57 8.84
C ARG A 131 18.78 -10.29 9.59
N ALA A 132 18.58 -10.97 10.72
CA ALA A 132 17.39 -10.81 11.52
C ALA A 132 17.71 -11.00 13.01
N TRP A 133 16.91 -10.37 13.86
CA TRP A 133 17.09 -10.37 15.31
C TRP A 133 15.79 -10.68 16.02
N SER A 134 15.87 -11.44 17.12
CA SER A 134 14.77 -11.63 18.05
C SER A 134 14.42 -10.31 18.77
N ASP A 135 13.29 -10.28 19.49
CA ASP A 135 12.89 -9.14 20.33
C ASP A 135 13.93 -8.82 21.43
N SER A 136 14.75 -9.80 21.82
CA SER A 136 15.87 -9.60 22.76
C SER A 136 17.15 -9.08 22.10
N GLY A 137 17.14 -8.82 20.78
CA GLY A 137 18.29 -8.38 20.00
C GLY A 137 19.28 -9.50 19.62
N THR A 138 18.93 -10.76 19.85
CA THR A 138 19.80 -11.89 19.48
C THR A 138 19.71 -12.15 17.98
N ALA A 139 20.84 -12.23 17.29
CA ALA A 139 20.87 -12.58 15.88
C ALA A 139 20.32 -14.00 15.64
N LEU A 140 19.43 -14.14 14.67
CA LEU A 140 18.91 -15.44 14.21
C LEU A 140 19.96 -16.16 13.35
N ALA A 141 19.86 -17.49 13.23
CA ALA A 141 20.70 -18.23 12.31
C ALA A 141 20.40 -17.81 10.85
N GLY A 142 21.40 -17.91 9.97
CA GLY A 142 21.26 -17.46 8.57
C GLY A 142 20.07 -18.10 7.84
N THR A 143 19.86 -19.42 8.02
CA THR A 143 18.71 -20.14 7.44
C THR A 143 17.37 -19.65 8.00
N GLU A 144 17.31 -19.27 9.27
CA GLU A 144 16.10 -18.70 9.89
C GLU A 144 15.81 -17.29 9.37
N ALA A 145 16.86 -16.49 9.18
CA ALA A 145 16.75 -15.15 8.60
C ALA A 145 16.29 -15.19 7.14
N GLU A 146 16.79 -16.12 6.34
CA GLU A 146 16.34 -16.35 4.95
C GLU A 146 14.88 -16.80 4.89
N GLN A 147 14.47 -17.73 5.75
CA GLN A 147 13.07 -18.16 5.84
C GLN A 147 12.16 -17.01 6.30
N LEU A 148 12.62 -16.16 7.21
CA LEU A 148 11.89 -14.98 7.63
C LEU A 148 11.73 -13.98 6.48
N ALA A 149 12.80 -13.74 5.72
CA ALA A 149 12.76 -12.87 4.54
C ALA A 149 11.72 -13.35 3.51
N ALA A 150 11.66 -14.66 3.25
CA ALA A 150 10.67 -15.23 2.33
C ALA A 150 9.22 -15.07 2.82
N ARG A 151 8.98 -15.30 4.12
CA ARG A 151 7.66 -15.11 4.73
C ARG A 151 7.23 -13.64 4.70
N ASP A 152 8.13 -12.74 5.06
CA ASP A 152 7.85 -11.31 5.08
C ASP A 152 7.59 -10.78 3.68
N ALA A 153 8.35 -11.22 2.67
CA ALA A 153 8.09 -10.89 1.27
C ALA A 153 6.67 -11.31 0.86
N ALA A 154 6.27 -12.55 1.14
CA ALA A 154 4.92 -13.04 0.82
C ALA A 154 3.80 -12.27 1.54
N ASN A 155 4.01 -11.95 2.83
CA ASN A 155 3.06 -11.18 3.62
C ASN A 155 2.93 -9.75 3.09
N ASN A 156 4.05 -9.11 2.74
CA ASN A 156 4.08 -7.77 2.18
C ASN A 156 3.38 -7.72 0.83
N GLU A 157 3.63 -8.67 -0.08
CA GLU A 157 2.92 -8.75 -1.36
C GLU A 157 1.40 -8.90 -1.19
N THR A 158 0.97 -9.72 -0.22
CA THR A 158 -0.46 -9.89 0.10
C THR A 158 -1.08 -8.58 0.63
N LEU A 159 -0.36 -7.88 1.51
CA LEU A 159 -0.80 -6.59 2.04
C LEU A 159 -0.89 -5.53 0.93
N TYR A 160 0.14 -5.41 0.09
CA TYR A 160 0.16 -4.46 -1.02
C TYR A 160 -0.97 -4.74 -2.00
N ALA A 161 -1.20 -6.01 -2.37
CA ALA A 161 -2.30 -6.38 -3.25
C ALA A 161 -3.67 -5.96 -2.69
N SER A 162 -3.85 -6.09 -1.37
CA SER A 162 -5.06 -5.69 -0.65
C SER A 162 -5.23 -4.17 -0.62
N LEU A 163 -4.17 -3.41 -0.37
CA LEU A 163 -4.18 -1.95 -0.42
C LEU A 163 -4.51 -1.44 -1.83
N LEU A 164 -3.94 -2.06 -2.87
CA LEU A 164 -4.19 -1.68 -4.26
C LEU A 164 -5.58 -2.11 -4.74
N ALA A 165 -6.15 -3.19 -4.21
CA ALA A 165 -7.53 -3.57 -4.48
C ALA A 165 -8.51 -2.47 -4.07
N VAL A 166 -8.30 -1.84 -2.89
CA VAL A 166 -9.12 -0.72 -2.43
C VAL A 166 -9.17 0.41 -3.45
N ILE A 167 -8.05 0.73 -4.12
CA ILE A 167 -8.03 1.75 -5.16
C ILE A 167 -8.76 1.27 -6.42
N ARG A 168 -8.47 0.06 -6.90
CA ARG A 168 -9.08 -0.50 -8.12
C ARG A 168 -10.60 -0.59 -8.03
N GLU A 169 -11.11 -0.93 -6.85
CA GLU A 169 -12.56 -1.02 -6.58
C GLU A 169 -13.22 0.35 -6.42
N ASN A 170 -12.43 1.43 -6.28
CA ASN A 170 -12.90 2.78 -6.00
C ASN A 170 -12.21 3.82 -6.90
N LEU A 171 -12.17 3.56 -8.21
CA LEU A 171 -11.70 4.53 -9.20
C LEU A 171 -12.73 5.64 -9.42
N PRO A 172 -12.30 6.88 -9.74
CA PRO A 172 -13.24 7.95 -10.04
C PRO A 172 -14.04 7.61 -11.30
N PRO A 173 -15.35 7.91 -11.35
CA PRO A 173 -16.18 7.67 -12.51
C PRO A 173 -15.82 8.66 -13.62
N CYS A 174 -14.85 8.32 -14.46
CA CYS A 174 -14.46 9.12 -15.61
C CYS A 174 -15.31 8.72 -16.83
N GLU A 175 -16.18 9.62 -17.28
CA GLU A 175 -16.90 9.44 -18.54
C GLU A 175 -16.06 9.96 -19.72
N PRO A 176 -16.07 9.29 -20.88
CA PRO A 176 -15.50 9.85 -22.10
C PRO A 176 -16.27 11.10 -22.52
N ASP A 177 -15.56 12.11 -23.04
CA ASP A 177 -16.17 13.36 -23.50
C ASP A 177 -17.23 13.08 -24.58
N ARG A 178 -18.50 13.13 -24.20
CA ARG A 178 -19.64 12.93 -25.13
C ARG A 178 -19.69 13.99 -26.24
N ASN A 179 -18.95 15.09 -26.10
CA ASN A 179 -18.98 16.23 -27.00
C ASN A 179 -17.95 16.15 -28.15
N ASN A 180 -17.10 15.11 -28.21
CA ASN A 180 -16.15 14.88 -29.30
C ASN A 180 -16.53 13.71 -30.23
N ALA A 181 -17.74 13.18 -30.10
CA ALA A 181 -18.34 12.35 -31.15
C ALA A 181 -18.74 13.26 -32.33
N GLY A 182 -17.75 13.68 -33.12
CA GLY A 182 -18.01 14.27 -34.42
C GLY A 182 -18.87 13.31 -35.26
N PRO A 183 -19.81 13.82 -36.09
CA PRO A 183 -20.67 12.96 -36.87
C PRO A 183 -19.83 12.00 -37.72
N PRO A 184 -20.30 10.75 -37.94
CA PRO A 184 -19.59 9.80 -38.80
C PRO A 184 -19.36 10.47 -40.16
N ARG A 185 -18.11 10.50 -40.61
CA ARG A 185 -17.78 10.97 -41.96
C ARG A 185 -18.45 10.01 -42.94
N SER A 186 -19.48 10.51 -43.63
CA SER A 186 -20.13 9.89 -44.79
C SER A 186 -19.19 9.85 -45.98
#